data_AF-A0A9E6JVJ9-F1
#
_entry.id   AF-A0A9E6JVJ9-F1
#
_cell.length_a   1.000
_cell.length_b   1.000
_cell.length_c   1.000
_cell.angle_alpha   90.00
_cell.angle_beta   90.00
_cell.angle_gamma   90.00
#
_symmetry.space_group_name_H-M   'P 1'
#
loop_
_entity.id
_entity.type
_entity.pdbx_description
1 polymer ?
#
loop_
_entity_poly.entity_id
_entity_poly.type
_entity_poly.pdbx_seq_one_letter_code
_entity_poly.pdbx_strand_id
1 'polypeptide(L)'
;MKTKHFIIVLAFLIFSSCCMHRRNHSHTTYSQPVESYSEPIPPPVNFQTFYDDLSPYGYWIYNENGYVWIPEYGPNFSPYHTNGHWVFTNYGWTWVSQYNWGWAPFHYGRWIWDDIYGWEWIPGYDWAPAWVYWGQYNNYYGWAPMPPNAGYGYQPPMNQW
;
A
#
# COMPACT_ATOMS: atom_id res chain seq x y z
N MET A 1 -15.91 76.12 34.64
CA MET A 1 -14.97 77.08 34.02
C MET A 1 -13.65 76.38 33.74
N LYS A 2 -13.08 76.63 32.55
CA LYS A 2 -11.71 76.31 32.08
C LYS A 2 -11.50 74.95 31.41
N THR A 3 -11.88 74.93 30.14
CA THR A 3 -11.20 74.28 29.00
C THR A 3 -9.72 74.67 28.92
N LYS A 4 -8.84 73.75 28.47
CA LYS A 4 -7.78 73.93 27.44
C LYS A 4 -6.95 72.64 27.28
N HIS A 5 -7.09 71.88 26.19
CA HIS A 5 -6.44 71.98 24.86
C HIS A 5 -4.98 71.47 24.83
N PHE A 6 -4.68 70.38 24.12
CA PHE A 6 -3.92 70.34 22.84
C PHE A 6 -3.38 68.93 22.50
N ILE A 7 -3.47 68.66 21.20
CA ILE A 7 -3.12 67.49 20.39
C ILE A 7 -1.63 67.15 20.42
N ILE A 8 -1.25 65.85 20.49
CA ILE A 8 -0.05 65.31 19.81
C ILE A 8 -0.38 63.91 19.25
N VAL A 9 -0.19 63.76 17.95
CA VAL A 9 -0.18 62.50 17.17
C VAL A 9 1.24 61.92 17.23
N LEU A 10 1.43 60.60 17.45
CA LEU A 10 2.41 59.77 16.70
C LEU A 10 2.39 58.26 17.04
N ALA A 11 2.22 57.46 15.99
CA ALA A 11 2.90 56.23 15.58
C ALA A 11 3.09 54.99 16.50
N PHE A 12 2.44 53.90 16.07
CA PHE A 12 2.85 52.48 15.98
C PHE A 12 4.08 51.98 16.76
N LEU A 13 3.86 50.98 17.63
CA LEU A 13 4.61 49.71 17.67
C LEU A 13 3.71 48.61 18.28
N ILE A 14 2.98 47.86 17.46
CA ILE A 14 2.33 46.62 17.91
C ILE A 14 3.36 45.50 17.73
N PHE A 15 4.05 45.14 18.82
CA PHE A 15 4.86 43.93 18.84
C PHE A 15 3.94 42.71 18.97
N SER A 16 3.97 41.90 17.93
CA SER A 16 3.42 40.55 17.86
C SER A 16 3.95 39.69 19.00
N SER A 17 3.04 39.09 19.78
CA SER A 17 3.33 37.87 20.51
C SER A 17 2.12 36.95 20.42
N CYS A 18 2.27 35.95 19.55
CA CYS A 18 1.35 34.86 19.39
C CYS A 18 1.42 33.98 20.66
N CYS A 19 0.59 34.29 21.65
CA CYS A 19 0.28 33.33 22.71
C CYS A 19 -1.03 32.63 22.35
N MET A 20 -0.86 31.38 21.92
CA MET A 20 -1.87 30.39 21.60
C MET A 20 -3.11 30.47 22.51
N HIS A 21 -4.24 30.92 21.97
CA HIS A 21 -5.54 30.57 22.53
C HIS A 21 -5.87 29.16 22.06
N ARG A 22 -5.66 28.16 22.95
CA ARG A 22 -6.17 26.80 22.78
C ARG A 22 -7.68 26.90 22.60
N ARG A 23 -8.17 26.85 21.36
CA ARG A 23 -9.57 26.54 21.10
C ARG A 23 -9.77 25.08 21.47
N ASN A 24 -10.49 24.85 22.56
CA ASN A 24 -11.09 23.56 22.83
C ASN A 24 -12.10 23.30 21.71
N HIS A 25 -11.68 22.61 20.65
CA HIS A 25 -12.61 21.99 19.72
C HIS A 25 -13.22 20.80 20.47
N SER A 26 -14.42 21.00 21.01
CA SER A 26 -15.29 19.89 21.37
C SER A 26 -15.57 19.10 20.09
N HIS A 27 -14.80 18.04 19.86
CA HIS A 27 -15.16 17.02 18.90
C HIS A 27 -16.45 16.38 19.42
N THR A 28 -17.56 16.65 18.76
CA THR A 28 -18.78 15.85 18.88
C THR A 28 -18.40 14.45 18.45
N THR A 29 -18.19 13.54 19.41
CA THR A 29 -18.02 12.13 19.13
C THR A 29 -19.35 11.60 18.63
N TYR A 30 -19.50 11.53 17.31
CA TYR A 30 -20.49 10.64 16.71
C TYR A 30 -20.04 9.22 17.02
N SER A 31 -20.56 8.64 18.09
CA SER A 31 -20.48 7.21 18.34
C SER A 31 -21.34 6.51 17.28
N GLN A 32 -20.73 6.23 16.12
CA GLN A 32 -21.25 5.20 15.23
C GLN A 32 -21.12 3.86 15.97
N PRO A 33 -22.14 2.99 15.97
CA PRO A 33 -21.92 1.61 16.35
C PRO A 33 -20.86 1.06 15.39
N VAL A 34 -19.66 0.75 15.88
CA VAL A 34 -18.73 -0.09 15.13
C VAL A 34 -19.32 -1.49 15.19
N GLU A 35 -20.11 -1.81 14.19
CA GLU A 35 -20.43 -3.18 13.89
C GLU A 35 -19.10 -3.83 13.48
N SER A 36 -18.56 -4.63 14.41
CA SER A 36 -17.30 -5.36 14.25
C SER A 36 -17.52 -6.46 13.22
N TYR A 37 -17.53 -6.11 11.94
CA TYR A 37 -17.41 -7.07 10.86
C TYR A 37 -15.98 -7.61 10.87
N SER A 38 -15.75 -8.68 11.62
CA SER A 38 -14.57 -9.51 11.44
C SER A 38 -14.71 -10.15 10.07
N GLU A 39 -13.98 -9.64 9.07
CA GLU A 39 -13.89 -10.34 7.80
C GLU A 39 -13.28 -11.73 8.06
N PRO A 40 -13.83 -12.79 7.44
CA PRO A 40 -13.33 -14.13 7.64
C PRO A 40 -11.90 -14.23 7.09
N ILE A 41 -10.99 -14.79 7.89
CA ILE A 41 -9.67 -15.21 7.39
C ILE A 41 -9.94 -16.23 6.26
N PRO A 42 -9.36 -16.05 5.06
CA PRO A 42 -9.57 -16.99 3.98
C PRO A 42 -9.12 -18.40 4.42
N PRO A 43 -9.84 -19.45 3.98
CA PRO A 43 -9.50 -20.83 4.34
C PRO A 43 -8.06 -21.16 3.90
N PRO A 44 -7.42 -22.14 4.54
CA PRO A 44 -6.10 -22.61 4.11
C PRO A 44 -6.13 -23.03 2.64
N VAL A 45 -5.23 -22.45 1.85
CA VAL A 45 -5.01 -22.80 0.44
C VAL A 45 -3.94 -23.89 0.35
N ASN A 46 -4.03 -24.71 -0.70
CA ASN A 46 -3.00 -25.71 -0.99
C ASN A 46 -2.45 -25.51 -2.41
N PHE A 47 -1.32 -26.15 -2.67
CA PHE A 47 -0.62 -26.01 -3.94
C PHE A 47 -1.48 -26.41 -5.15
N GLN A 48 -2.28 -27.48 -5.04
CA GLN A 48 -3.11 -27.96 -6.14
C GLN A 48 -4.15 -26.90 -6.56
N THR A 49 -4.73 -26.17 -5.59
CA THR A 49 -5.64 -25.04 -5.88
C THR A 49 -4.94 -23.97 -6.70
N PHE A 50 -3.72 -23.58 -6.34
CA PHE A 50 -2.95 -22.64 -7.16
C PHE A 50 -2.69 -23.23 -8.55
N TYR A 51 -2.24 -24.47 -8.63
CA TYR A 51 -1.92 -25.12 -9.90
C TYR A 51 -3.11 -25.11 -10.85
N ASP A 52 -4.26 -25.60 -10.40
CA ASP A 52 -5.47 -25.74 -11.22
C ASP A 52 -6.03 -24.39 -11.65
N ASP A 53 -6.15 -23.43 -10.73
CA ASP A 53 -6.78 -22.14 -11.00
C ASP A 53 -5.89 -21.19 -11.82
N LEU A 54 -4.56 -21.34 -11.75
CA LEU A 54 -3.61 -20.49 -12.48
C LEU A 54 -3.19 -21.07 -13.83
N SER A 55 -3.33 -22.39 -14.03
CA SER A 55 -2.96 -23.07 -15.29
C SER A 55 -3.63 -22.51 -16.56
N PRO A 56 -4.87 -21.99 -16.54
CA PRO A 56 -5.48 -21.38 -17.72
C PRO A 56 -4.91 -20.01 -18.11
N TYR A 57 -4.11 -19.37 -17.26
CA TYR A 57 -3.70 -17.97 -17.39
C TYR A 57 -2.19 -17.76 -17.52
N GLY A 58 -1.44 -18.85 -17.58
CA GLY A 58 0.00 -18.86 -17.59
C GLY A 58 0.52 -20.29 -17.58
N TYR A 59 1.81 -20.45 -17.32
CA TYR A 59 2.43 -21.76 -17.31
C TYR A 59 3.30 -21.92 -16.08
N TRP A 60 3.44 -23.16 -15.67
CA TRP A 60 4.24 -23.53 -14.52
C TRP A 60 5.57 -24.12 -14.95
N ILE A 61 6.65 -23.71 -14.29
CA ILE A 61 8.00 -24.24 -14.50
C ILE A 61 8.63 -24.63 -13.16
N TYR A 62 9.65 -25.47 -13.22
CA TYR A 62 10.48 -25.80 -12.05
C TYR A 62 11.88 -25.21 -12.23
N ASN A 63 12.29 -24.34 -11.32
CA ASN A 63 13.61 -23.71 -11.29
C ASN A 63 14.23 -23.77 -9.87
N GLU A 64 15.29 -23.01 -9.60
CA GLU A 64 15.94 -22.97 -8.29
C GLU A 64 15.03 -22.47 -7.15
N ASN A 65 13.96 -21.74 -7.48
CA ASN A 65 12.96 -21.26 -6.53
C ASN A 65 11.82 -22.27 -6.32
N GLY A 66 11.92 -23.47 -6.92
CA GLY A 66 10.92 -24.51 -6.87
C GLY A 66 9.94 -24.41 -8.03
N TYR A 67 8.66 -24.72 -7.77
CA TYR A 67 7.63 -24.70 -8.80
C TYR A 67 6.96 -23.32 -8.85
N VAL A 68 7.25 -22.56 -9.90
CA VAL A 68 6.84 -21.16 -10.08
C VAL A 68 5.86 -21.02 -11.23
N TRP A 69 5.00 -20.00 -11.15
CA TRP A 69 4.01 -19.69 -12.17
C TRP A 69 4.38 -18.42 -12.92
N ILE A 70 4.28 -18.44 -14.24
CA ILE A 70 4.56 -17.31 -15.13
C ILE A 70 3.27 -16.90 -15.84
N PRO A 71 2.78 -15.66 -15.65
CA PRO A 71 1.57 -15.16 -16.31
C PRO A 71 1.79 -14.92 -17.81
N GLU A 72 0.82 -15.31 -18.64
CA GLU A 72 0.85 -15.03 -20.09
C GLU A 72 0.23 -13.65 -20.42
N TYR A 73 0.78 -12.58 -19.84
CA TYR A 73 0.27 -11.20 -20.01
C TYR A 73 1.25 -10.24 -20.71
N GLY A 74 2.35 -10.78 -21.23
CA GLY A 74 3.33 -10.05 -22.03
C GLY A 74 4.16 -9.03 -21.22
N PRO A 75 5.01 -8.24 -21.91
CA PRO A 75 6.05 -7.43 -21.28
C PRO A 75 5.52 -6.23 -20.48
N ASN A 76 4.24 -5.88 -20.64
CA ASN A 76 3.64 -4.75 -19.93
C ASN A 76 3.10 -5.14 -18.56
N PHE A 77 3.01 -6.44 -18.25
CA PHE A 77 2.56 -6.89 -16.95
C PHE A 77 3.55 -6.47 -15.86
N SER A 78 3.02 -5.89 -14.79
CA SER A 78 3.80 -5.63 -13.58
C SER A 78 2.93 -5.81 -12.33
N PRO A 79 3.36 -6.64 -11.37
CA PRO A 79 2.57 -6.92 -10.18
C PRO A 79 2.39 -5.67 -9.32
N TYR A 80 1.20 -5.50 -8.77
CA TYR A 80 0.79 -4.32 -7.99
C TYR A 80 0.83 -3.01 -8.77
N HIS A 81 0.84 -3.06 -10.12
CA HIS A 81 0.84 -1.86 -10.94
C HIS A 81 -0.21 -1.93 -12.05
N THR A 82 -0.28 -3.04 -12.77
CA THR A 82 -1.20 -3.19 -13.91
C THR A 82 -2.52 -3.86 -13.53
N ASN A 83 -3.62 -3.37 -14.12
CA ASN A 83 -4.97 -3.96 -14.04
C ASN A 83 -5.42 -4.26 -12.59
N GLY A 84 -5.29 -3.27 -11.73
CA GLY A 84 -5.71 -3.31 -10.33
C GLY A 84 -5.52 -1.94 -9.68
N HIS A 85 -5.88 -1.83 -8.41
CA HIS A 85 -5.75 -0.59 -7.66
C HIS A 85 -5.71 -0.86 -6.14
N TRP A 86 -5.19 0.11 -5.40
CA TRP A 86 -5.15 0.05 -3.94
C TRP A 86 -6.48 0.49 -3.33
N VAL A 87 -6.97 -0.29 -2.36
CA VAL A 87 -8.13 0.06 -1.53
C VAL A 87 -7.72 -0.04 -0.06
N PHE A 88 -8.15 0.92 0.74
CA PHE A 88 -7.94 0.86 2.18
C PHE A 88 -9.05 0.04 2.84
N THR A 89 -8.69 -1.13 3.38
CA THR A 89 -9.60 -2.06 4.05
C THR A 89 -9.26 -2.16 5.55
N ASN A 90 -9.98 -3.02 6.28
CA ASN A 90 -9.64 -3.40 7.65
C ASN A 90 -8.29 -4.16 7.77
N TYR A 91 -7.79 -4.74 6.67
CA TYR A 91 -6.44 -5.31 6.60
C TYR A 91 -5.35 -4.28 6.24
N GLY A 92 -5.73 -3.02 6.01
CA GLY A 92 -4.85 -1.95 5.55
C GLY A 92 -4.91 -1.76 4.04
N TRP A 93 -3.88 -1.16 3.45
CA TRP A 93 -3.78 -1.00 2.01
C TRP A 93 -3.72 -2.37 1.32
N THR A 94 -4.80 -2.70 0.62
CA THR A 94 -5.03 -3.99 -0.04
C THR A 94 -5.02 -3.78 -1.54
N TRP A 95 -4.29 -4.62 -2.27
CA TRP A 95 -4.33 -4.59 -3.72
C TRP A 95 -5.59 -5.30 -4.22
N VAL A 96 -6.40 -4.60 -5.02
CA VAL A 96 -7.58 -5.18 -5.67
C VAL A 96 -7.24 -5.40 -7.14
N SER A 97 -7.00 -6.66 -7.49
CA SER A 97 -6.71 -7.07 -8.86
C SER A 97 -7.99 -7.20 -9.69
N GLN A 98 -7.92 -6.81 -10.97
CA GLN A 98 -8.95 -7.06 -11.97
C GLN A 98 -8.63 -8.27 -12.87
N TYR A 99 -7.54 -8.98 -12.58
CA TYR A 99 -7.26 -10.27 -13.22
C TYR A 99 -8.05 -11.39 -12.52
N ASN A 100 -8.67 -12.29 -13.30
CA ASN A 100 -9.45 -13.41 -12.76
C ASN A 100 -8.63 -14.35 -11.86
N TRP A 101 -7.33 -14.48 -12.14
CA TRP A 101 -6.36 -15.25 -11.34
C TRP A 101 -5.76 -14.44 -10.18
N GLY A 102 -6.04 -13.14 -10.09
CA GLY A 102 -5.37 -12.22 -9.18
C GLY A 102 -5.59 -12.50 -7.69
N TRP A 103 -6.61 -13.30 -7.36
CA TRP A 103 -6.90 -13.70 -5.98
C TRP A 103 -5.70 -14.42 -5.32
N ALA A 104 -4.92 -15.19 -6.10
CA ALA A 104 -3.79 -15.94 -5.58
C ALA A 104 -2.51 -15.09 -5.58
N PRO A 105 -1.92 -14.72 -6.74
CA PRO A 105 -0.57 -14.18 -6.77
C PRO A 105 -0.38 -12.80 -6.14
N PHE A 106 -1.45 -12.05 -5.89
CA PHE A 106 -1.37 -10.75 -5.21
C PHE A 106 -1.54 -10.83 -3.69
N HIS A 107 -2.00 -11.96 -3.17
CA HIS A 107 -2.30 -12.13 -1.74
C HIS A 107 -1.53 -13.28 -1.09
N TYR A 108 -1.02 -14.19 -1.91
CA TYR A 108 -0.24 -15.34 -1.52
C TYR A 108 1.10 -15.29 -2.26
N GLY A 109 2.17 -15.79 -1.64
CA GLY A 109 3.46 -15.95 -2.30
C GLY A 109 4.23 -14.66 -2.57
N ARG A 110 5.16 -14.72 -3.53
CA ARG A 110 6.15 -13.67 -3.80
C ARG A 110 6.40 -13.55 -5.30
N TRP A 111 6.61 -12.32 -5.76
CA TRP A 111 7.02 -12.06 -7.13
C TRP A 111 8.54 -11.89 -7.20
N ILE A 112 9.15 -12.49 -8.22
CA ILE A 112 10.54 -12.28 -8.60
C ILE A 112 10.62 -11.93 -10.08
N TRP A 113 11.68 -11.25 -10.47
CA TRP A 113 11.96 -10.94 -11.86
C TRP A 113 13.08 -11.84 -12.37
N ASP A 114 12.84 -12.50 -13.49
CA ASP A 114 13.82 -13.25 -14.27
C ASP A 114 14.04 -12.55 -15.63
N ASP A 115 15.28 -12.54 -16.12
CA ASP A 115 15.64 -11.83 -17.35
C ASP A 115 15.14 -12.53 -18.63
N ILE A 116 14.83 -13.83 -18.56
CA ILE A 116 14.34 -14.64 -19.68
C ILE A 116 12.81 -14.71 -19.66
N TYR A 117 12.22 -14.98 -18.49
CA TYR A 117 10.78 -15.22 -18.33
C TYR A 117 9.98 -13.99 -17.89
N GLY A 118 10.63 -12.95 -17.35
CA GLY A 118 9.97 -11.78 -16.78
C GLY A 118 9.51 -12.04 -15.34
N TRP A 119 8.31 -11.56 -14.97
CA TRP A 119 7.77 -11.77 -13.63
C TRP A 119 7.37 -13.24 -13.41
N GLU A 120 7.96 -13.87 -12.39
CA GLU A 120 7.59 -15.20 -11.91
C GLU A 120 7.00 -15.12 -10.50
N TRP A 121 5.98 -15.93 -10.26
CA TRP A 121 5.34 -16.04 -8.95
C TRP A 121 5.75 -17.33 -8.25
N ILE A 122 6.28 -17.18 -7.03
CA ILE A 122 6.63 -18.27 -6.13
C ILE A 122 5.45 -18.44 -5.15
N PRO A 123 4.80 -19.63 -5.12
CA PRO A 123 3.69 -19.88 -4.21
C PRO A 123 4.06 -19.72 -2.74
N GLY A 124 3.12 -19.17 -1.97
CA GLY A 124 3.17 -19.14 -0.51
C GLY A 124 1.76 -19.33 0.04
N TYR A 125 1.65 -19.74 1.31
CA TYR A 125 0.35 -20.14 1.88
C TYR A 125 -0.22 -19.12 2.85
N ASP A 126 0.60 -18.17 3.30
CA ASP A 126 0.15 -17.06 4.13
C ASP A 126 -0.50 -15.99 3.27
N TRP A 127 -1.69 -15.56 3.70
CA TRP A 127 -2.42 -14.47 3.08
C TRP A 127 -1.94 -13.12 3.62
N ALA A 128 -1.84 -12.12 2.75
CA ALA A 128 -1.65 -10.72 3.10
C ALA A 128 -2.47 -9.80 2.18
N PRO A 129 -2.81 -8.57 2.62
CA PRO A 129 -3.50 -7.60 1.77
C PRO A 129 -2.67 -7.22 0.53
N ALA A 130 -1.34 -7.28 0.64
CA ALA A 130 -0.37 -7.30 -0.45
C ALA A 130 1.02 -7.65 0.10
N TRP A 131 1.88 -8.25 -0.72
CA TRP A 131 3.28 -8.52 -0.39
C TRP A 131 4.20 -7.50 -1.07
N VAL A 132 4.24 -6.29 -0.51
CA VAL A 132 5.02 -5.15 -1.03
C VAL A 132 5.87 -4.47 0.04
N TYR A 133 6.94 -3.80 -0.40
CA TYR A 133 7.57 -2.73 0.37
C TYR A 133 6.93 -1.41 0.06
N TRP A 134 6.68 -0.61 1.11
CA TRP A 134 6.34 0.79 0.98
C TRP A 134 7.60 1.63 1.10
N GLY A 135 7.68 2.68 0.30
CA GLY A 135 8.76 3.65 0.37
C GLY A 135 8.27 5.04 0.04
N GLN A 136 9.12 6.00 0.37
CA GLN A 136 8.87 7.40 0.13
C GLN A 136 10.10 8.01 -0.52
N TYR A 137 9.89 8.74 -1.60
CA TYR A 137 10.91 9.56 -2.24
C TYR A 137 10.36 10.96 -2.47
N ASN A 138 10.99 11.96 -1.83
CA ASN A 138 10.45 13.32 -1.74
C ASN A 138 9.00 13.33 -1.22
N ASN A 139 8.06 13.82 -2.03
CA ASN A 139 6.63 13.91 -1.70
C ASN A 139 5.80 12.78 -2.34
N TYR A 140 6.46 11.75 -2.89
CA TYR A 140 5.80 10.60 -3.51
C TYR A 140 5.91 9.38 -2.60
N TYR A 141 4.82 8.61 -2.54
CA TYR A 141 4.80 7.27 -1.96
C TYR A 141 4.85 6.27 -3.12
N GLY A 142 5.74 5.29 -3.01
CA GLY A 142 5.90 4.21 -3.96
C GLY A 142 5.80 2.87 -3.27
N TRP A 143 5.66 1.83 -4.07
CA TRP A 143 5.66 0.46 -3.60
C TRP A 143 6.39 -0.44 -4.59
N ALA A 144 6.97 -1.51 -4.07
CA ALA A 144 7.64 -2.52 -4.88
C ALA A 144 7.25 -3.91 -4.40
N PRO A 145 7.16 -4.92 -5.28
CA PRO A 145 6.93 -6.30 -4.86
C PRO A 145 8.01 -6.77 -3.86
N MET A 146 7.59 -7.48 -2.81
CA MET A 146 8.51 -8.06 -1.83
C MET A 146 9.05 -9.40 -2.38
N PRO A 147 10.37 -9.61 -2.48
CA PRO A 147 10.92 -10.92 -2.87
C PRO A 147 10.95 -11.92 -1.69
N PRO A 148 11.15 -13.23 -1.93
CA PRO A 148 11.07 -14.29 -0.91
C PRO A 148 12.01 -14.13 0.29
N ASN A 149 13.20 -13.59 0.06
CA ASN A 149 14.26 -13.48 1.08
C ASN A 149 14.39 -12.05 1.63
N ALA A 150 13.35 -11.24 1.48
CA ALA A 150 13.39 -9.86 1.93
C ALA A 150 13.31 -9.78 3.46
N GLY A 151 14.44 -9.50 4.09
CA GLY A 151 14.57 -9.30 5.53
C GLY A 151 14.45 -7.84 5.95
N TYR A 152 14.63 -7.60 7.25
CA TYR A 152 14.80 -6.24 7.79
C TYR A 152 15.96 -5.52 7.08
N GLY A 153 15.70 -4.35 6.52
CA GLY A 153 16.70 -3.53 5.83
C GLY A 153 16.85 -3.82 4.33
N TYR A 154 16.10 -4.76 3.75
CA TYR A 154 16.02 -4.88 2.29
C TYR A 154 15.45 -3.59 1.69
N GLN A 155 16.09 -3.09 0.63
CA GLN A 155 15.63 -1.95 -0.15
C GLN A 155 15.47 -2.41 -1.60
N PRO A 156 14.27 -2.33 -2.18
CA PRO A 156 14.06 -2.62 -3.59
C PRO A 156 14.99 -1.76 -4.46
N PRO A 157 15.67 -2.34 -5.47
CA PRO A 157 16.43 -1.56 -6.44
C PRO A 157 15.54 -0.54 -7.17
N MET A 158 16.15 0.55 -7.66
CA MET A 158 15.42 1.72 -8.16
C MET A 158 14.41 1.41 -9.28
N ASN A 159 14.69 0.37 -10.07
CA ASN A 159 13.85 -0.09 -11.18
C ASN A 159 12.63 -0.92 -10.75
N GLN A 160 12.42 -1.14 -9.46
CA GLN A 160 11.28 -1.88 -8.91
C GLN A 160 10.24 -0.99 -8.21
N TRP A 161 10.51 0.32 -8.07
CA TRP A 161 9.61 1.31 -7.47
C TRP A 161 8.57 1.85 -8.45
#